data_AF-A0A451ARH2-F1
#
_entry.id   AF-A0A451ARH2-F1
#
_cell.length_a   1.000
_cell.length_b   1.000
_cell.length_c   1.000
_cell.angle_alpha   90.00
_cell.angle_beta   90.00
_cell.angle_gamma   90.00
#
_symmetry.space_group_name_H-M   'P 1'
#
loop_
_entity.id
_entity.type
_entity.pdbx_description
1 polymer ?
#
loop_
_entity_poly.entity_id
_entity_poly.type
_entity_poly.pdbx_seq_one_letter_code
_entity_poly.pdbx_strand_id
1 'polypeptide(L)'
;MIRELIQEIKKPIETRYPRLAGKKLTKGSYPALRGEIEDGDMICYEAQSWRILYRPFAIGICLRTGSWWSHVGVARWIGGRLFLLEARPVGGVAPRPMSGRLDDGAYWIPLNVGYAKKEDHLATEKFGKIYGFLDILMTAIGLNTFFKGMHCAEYFKHVYGIKNKDEQNGIEDTPVAIVEWALERVRTT
;
A
#
# COMPACT_ATOMS: atom_id res chain seq x y z
N MET A 1 10.36 16.90 -18.75
CA MET A 1 10.21 16.35 -17.38
C MET A 1 8.75 16.17 -16.93
N ILE A 2 7.97 17.20 -16.53
CA ILE A 2 6.60 16.99 -16.01
C ILE A 2 5.65 16.37 -17.06
N ARG A 3 5.73 16.81 -18.32
CA ARG A 3 4.89 16.26 -19.42
C ARG A 3 5.22 14.80 -19.76
N GLU A 4 6.50 14.44 -19.79
CA GLU A 4 6.95 13.06 -20.04
C GLU A 4 6.57 12.15 -18.87
N LEU A 5 6.75 12.64 -17.64
CA LEU A 5 6.27 11.97 -16.45
C LEU A 5 4.77 11.71 -16.62
N ILE A 6 3.94 12.73 -16.89
CA ILE A 6 2.49 12.58 -17.14
C ILE A 6 2.16 11.60 -18.28
N GLN A 7 2.95 11.53 -19.35
CA GLN A 7 2.72 10.57 -20.43
C GLN A 7 3.02 9.13 -20.00
N GLU A 8 4.18 8.91 -19.36
CA GLU A 8 4.57 7.60 -18.84
C GLU A 8 3.52 7.11 -17.83
N ILE A 9 3.11 8.03 -16.96
CA ILE A 9 2.04 7.96 -15.98
C ILE A 9 0.67 7.55 -16.55
N LYS A 10 0.35 7.90 -17.79
CA LYS A 10 -0.95 7.57 -18.42
C LYS A 10 -0.98 6.14 -18.97
N LYS A 11 0.16 5.48 -19.10
CA LYS A 11 0.19 4.07 -19.52
C LYS A 11 -0.55 3.21 -18.49
N PRO A 12 -1.36 2.23 -18.90
CA PRO A 12 -1.98 1.27 -17.98
C PRO A 12 -0.94 0.65 -17.05
N ILE A 13 -1.31 0.41 -15.79
CA ILE A 13 -0.35 -0.12 -14.82
C ILE A 13 0.11 -1.51 -15.23
N GLU A 14 -0.75 -2.28 -15.88
CA GLU A 14 -0.49 -3.62 -16.40
C GLU A 14 0.57 -3.59 -17.51
N THR A 15 0.72 -2.46 -18.21
CA THR A 15 1.82 -2.26 -19.18
C THR A 15 3.16 -2.09 -18.47
N ARG A 16 3.18 -1.44 -17.30
CA ARG A 16 4.41 -1.24 -16.52
C ARG A 16 4.73 -2.44 -15.64
N TYR A 17 3.70 -3.12 -15.16
CA TYR A 17 3.77 -4.26 -14.28
C TYR A 17 2.94 -5.41 -14.86
N PRO A 18 3.45 -6.14 -15.86
CA PRO A 18 2.74 -7.27 -16.46
C PRO A 18 2.32 -8.35 -15.46
N ARG A 19 3.07 -8.48 -14.34
CA ARG A 19 2.74 -9.38 -13.21
C ARG A 19 1.41 -9.06 -12.52
N LEU A 20 0.88 -7.85 -12.70
CA LEU A 20 -0.41 -7.42 -12.13
C LEU A 20 -1.58 -7.56 -13.10
N ALA A 21 -1.35 -8.06 -14.32
CA ALA A 21 -2.41 -8.31 -15.27
C ALA A 21 -3.48 -9.25 -14.67
N GLY A 22 -4.75 -8.83 -14.72
CA GLY A 22 -5.87 -9.59 -14.15
C GLY A 22 -5.97 -9.53 -12.61
N LYS A 23 -5.07 -8.82 -11.92
CA LYS A 23 -5.06 -8.71 -10.45
C LYS A 23 -5.75 -7.44 -9.92
N LYS A 24 -6.43 -6.71 -10.78
CA LYS A 24 -7.19 -5.51 -10.40
C LYS A 24 -8.48 -5.89 -9.68
N LEU A 25 -8.61 -5.45 -8.45
CA LEU A 25 -9.79 -5.59 -7.61
C LEU A 25 -10.70 -4.37 -7.79
N THR A 26 -11.85 -4.61 -8.39
CA THR A 26 -12.97 -3.66 -8.52
C THR A 26 -14.21 -4.27 -7.89
N LYS A 27 -15.30 -3.52 -7.72
CA LYS A 27 -16.58 -4.11 -7.29
C LYS A 27 -17.03 -5.30 -8.16
N GLY A 28 -16.72 -5.27 -9.46
CA GLY A 28 -17.08 -6.33 -10.40
C GLY A 28 -16.16 -7.55 -10.33
N SER A 29 -14.84 -7.35 -10.25
CA SER A 29 -13.86 -8.45 -10.23
C SER A 29 -13.64 -9.07 -8.85
N TYR A 30 -13.87 -8.31 -7.78
CA TYR A 30 -13.59 -8.73 -6.40
C TYR A 30 -14.31 -10.02 -5.98
N PRO A 31 -15.60 -10.26 -6.29
CA PRO A 31 -16.25 -11.52 -5.92
C PRO A 31 -15.56 -12.76 -6.48
N ALA A 32 -15.02 -12.68 -7.70
CA ALA A 32 -14.31 -13.79 -8.35
C ALA A 32 -12.89 -13.97 -7.77
N LEU A 33 -12.18 -12.86 -7.58
CA LEU A 33 -10.76 -12.90 -7.18
C LEU A 33 -10.55 -13.07 -5.67
N ARG A 34 -11.52 -12.68 -4.82
CA ARG A 34 -11.28 -12.63 -3.37
C ARG A 34 -10.89 -13.98 -2.78
N GLY A 35 -11.39 -15.09 -3.32
CA GLY A 35 -11.11 -16.43 -2.81
C GLY A 35 -9.66 -16.87 -3.02
N GLU A 36 -8.93 -16.22 -3.92
CA GLU A 36 -7.52 -16.49 -4.18
C GLU A 36 -6.59 -15.64 -3.29
N ILE A 37 -7.13 -14.62 -2.61
CA ILE A 37 -6.35 -13.73 -1.75
C ILE A 37 -6.06 -14.45 -0.44
N GLU A 38 -4.80 -14.55 -0.08
CA GLU A 38 -4.35 -15.17 1.15
C GLU A 38 -4.02 -14.12 2.23
N ASP A 39 -3.96 -14.57 3.48
CA ASP A 39 -3.43 -13.75 4.57
C ASP A 39 -1.99 -13.33 4.24
N GLY A 40 -1.70 -12.04 4.41
CA GLY A 40 -0.41 -11.47 4.12
C GLY A 40 -0.27 -10.87 2.73
N ASP A 41 -1.10 -11.26 1.76
CA ASP A 41 -0.99 -10.70 0.41
C ASP A 41 -1.06 -9.16 0.43
N MET A 42 -0.34 -8.52 -0.48
CA MET A 42 -0.35 -7.07 -0.56
C MET A 42 -1.56 -6.59 -1.35
N ILE A 43 -2.18 -5.54 -0.84
CA ILE A 43 -3.15 -4.74 -1.57
C ILE A 43 -2.57 -3.34 -1.73
N CYS A 44 -2.51 -2.85 -2.96
CA CYS A 44 -1.97 -1.53 -3.27
C CYS A 44 -2.93 -0.69 -4.11
N TYR A 45 -2.78 0.63 -4.03
CA TYR A 45 -3.65 1.60 -4.68
C TYR A 45 -2.86 2.61 -5.49
N GLU A 46 -3.47 3.08 -6.58
CA GLU A 46 -2.96 4.21 -7.36
C GLU A 46 -3.41 5.55 -6.75
N ALA A 47 -2.69 6.65 -7.01
CA ALA A 47 -3.10 7.98 -6.54
C ALA A 47 -4.38 8.52 -7.18
N GLN A 48 -4.75 8.04 -8.39
CA GLN A 48 -6.03 8.40 -9.00
C GLN A 48 -7.21 7.83 -8.22
N SER A 49 -6.93 6.77 -7.44
CA SER A 49 -7.88 5.93 -6.75
C SER A 49 -8.22 6.38 -5.32
N TRP A 50 -8.03 7.66 -5.00
CA TRP A 50 -8.36 8.20 -3.69
C TRP A 50 -9.44 9.28 -3.82
N ARG A 51 -10.40 9.29 -2.88
CA ARG A 51 -11.43 10.35 -2.75
C ARG A 51 -10.79 11.73 -2.96
N ILE A 52 -11.49 12.60 -3.69
CA ILE A 52 -11.02 13.94 -4.12
C ILE A 52 -10.24 14.71 -3.05
N LEU A 53 -10.68 14.62 -1.78
CA LEU A 53 -10.07 15.32 -0.66
C LEU A 53 -8.59 14.97 -0.42
N TYR A 54 -8.17 13.76 -0.79
CA TYR A 54 -6.80 13.29 -0.55
C TYR A 54 -5.94 13.23 -1.82
N ARG A 55 -6.51 13.57 -2.98
CA ARG A 55 -5.79 13.61 -4.25
C ARG A 55 -4.55 14.52 -4.22
N PRO A 56 -4.57 15.73 -3.62
CA PRO A 56 -3.38 16.57 -3.58
C PRO A 56 -2.18 15.89 -2.89
N PHE A 57 -2.43 15.18 -1.79
CA PHE A 57 -1.39 14.44 -1.06
C PHE A 57 -0.88 13.25 -1.87
N ALA A 58 -1.79 12.47 -2.45
CA ALA A 58 -1.41 11.34 -3.29
C ALA A 58 -0.58 11.80 -4.50
N ILE A 59 -0.95 12.91 -5.14
CA ILE A 59 -0.18 13.53 -6.23
C ILE A 59 1.21 13.98 -5.75
N GLY A 60 1.30 14.62 -4.57
CA GLY A 60 2.58 15.03 -3.99
C GLY A 60 3.53 13.84 -3.77
N ILE A 61 3.00 12.73 -3.23
CA ILE A 61 3.75 11.47 -3.09
C ILE A 61 4.20 11.01 -4.48
N CYS A 62 3.30 10.93 -5.47
CA CYS A 62 3.64 10.47 -6.81
C CYS A 62 4.68 11.31 -7.52
N LEU A 63 4.66 12.63 -7.34
CA LEU A 63 5.65 13.54 -7.93
C LEU A 63 7.01 13.34 -7.27
N ARG A 64 7.05 13.12 -5.95
CA ARG A 64 8.30 12.88 -5.21
C ARG A 64 8.89 11.50 -5.50
N THR A 65 8.04 10.47 -5.61
CA THR A 65 8.47 9.08 -5.80
C THR A 65 8.56 8.67 -7.28
N GLY A 66 8.08 9.50 -8.20
CA GLY A 66 7.99 9.17 -9.62
C GLY A 66 7.03 8.01 -9.93
N SER A 67 6.09 7.68 -9.03
CA SER A 67 5.26 6.47 -9.11
C SER A 67 3.80 6.73 -8.77
N TRP A 68 2.87 5.95 -9.35
CA TRP A 68 1.43 6.06 -9.04
C TRP A 68 1.00 5.38 -7.76
N TRP A 69 1.85 4.52 -7.21
CA TRP A 69 1.55 3.84 -5.96
C TRP A 69 1.44 4.87 -4.85
N SER A 70 0.23 4.99 -4.29
CA SER A 70 -0.10 5.98 -3.25
C SER A 70 -0.28 5.33 -1.89
N HIS A 71 -0.61 4.03 -1.89
CA HIS A 71 -0.97 3.33 -0.67
C HIS A 71 -0.76 1.83 -0.79
N VAL A 72 -0.44 1.20 0.34
CA VAL A 72 -0.26 -0.24 0.50
C VAL A 72 -0.87 -0.69 1.82
N GLY A 73 -1.29 -1.94 1.88
CA GLY A 73 -1.69 -2.62 3.10
C GLY A 73 -1.63 -4.13 2.95
N VAL A 74 -1.97 -4.82 4.04
CA VAL A 74 -1.86 -6.27 4.17
C VAL A 74 -3.25 -6.90 4.19
N ALA A 75 -3.48 -7.90 3.34
CA ALA A 75 -4.71 -8.67 3.32
C ALA A 75 -4.83 -9.57 4.56
N ARG A 76 -6.02 -9.60 5.17
CA ARG A 76 -6.30 -10.44 6.33
C ARG A 76 -7.73 -10.95 6.36
N TRP A 77 -7.92 -12.26 6.44
CA TRP A 77 -9.19 -12.92 6.68
C TRP A 77 -9.54 -12.94 8.17
N ILE A 78 -10.71 -12.39 8.51
CA ILE A 78 -11.24 -12.39 9.87
C ILE A 78 -12.72 -12.78 9.80
N GLY A 79 -13.08 -13.91 10.39
CA GLY A 79 -14.48 -14.39 10.43
C GLY A 79 -15.14 -14.51 9.05
N GLY A 80 -14.42 -15.04 8.04
CA GLY A 80 -14.93 -15.22 6.67
C GLY A 80 -15.06 -13.93 5.84
N ARG A 81 -14.53 -12.82 6.36
CA ARG A 81 -14.47 -11.53 5.65
C ARG A 81 -13.01 -11.13 5.43
N LEU A 82 -12.73 -10.62 4.24
CA LEU A 82 -11.41 -10.08 3.92
C LEU A 82 -11.33 -8.62 4.35
N PHE A 83 -10.30 -8.31 5.12
CA PHE A 83 -9.94 -6.99 5.56
C PHE A 83 -8.60 -6.58 4.94
N LEU A 84 -8.44 -5.27 4.78
CA LEU A 84 -7.18 -4.61 4.56
C LEU A 84 -6.68 -4.06 5.90
N LEU A 85 -5.53 -4.53 6.35
CA LEU A 85 -4.80 -3.92 7.46
C LEU A 85 -3.96 -2.79 6.88
N GLU A 86 -4.28 -1.55 7.24
CA GLU A 86 -3.66 -0.36 6.65
C GLU A 86 -3.50 0.76 7.69
N ALA A 87 -2.49 1.60 7.49
CA ALA A 87 -2.31 2.86 8.22
C ALA A 87 -2.80 4.02 7.36
N ARG A 88 -3.84 4.74 7.81
CA ARG A 88 -4.42 5.87 7.06
C ARG A 88 -4.38 7.19 7.81
N PRO A 89 -4.28 8.33 7.10
CA PRO A 89 -4.36 9.67 7.70
C PRO A 89 -5.55 9.84 8.65
N VAL A 90 -6.71 9.31 8.26
CA VAL A 90 -7.91 9.31 9.09
C VAL A 90 -8.17 7.90 9.63
N GLY A 91 -8.20 7.80 10.96
CA GLY A 91 -8.50 6.57 11.67
C GLY A 91 -7.30 5.65 11.94
N GLY A 92 -6.08 6.08 11.60
CA GLY A 92 -4.84 5.42 12.00
C GLY A 92 -4.65 4.02 11.42
N VAL A 93 -3.90 3.18 12.13
CA VAL A 93 -3.72 1.75 11.82
C VAL A 93 -4.94 0.98 12.28
N ALA A 94 -5.65 0.35 11.34
CA ALA A 94 -6.83 -0.44 11.65
C ALA A 94 -7.21 -1.41 10.52
N PRO A 95 -7.95 -2.49 10.83
CA PRO A 95 -8.57 -3.34 9.83
C PRO A 95 -9.74 -2.62 9.15
N ARG A 96 -9.83 -2.72 7.82
CA ARG A 96 -10.88 -2.11 7.00
C ARG A 96 -11.49 -3.15 6.06
N PRO A 97 -12.82 -3.32 6.03
CA PRO A 97 -13.43 -4.30 5.14
C PRO A 97 -13.08 -4.03 3.68
N MET A 98 -12.55 -5.03 2.98
CA MET A 98 -12.06 -4.83 1.61
C MET A 98 -13.18 -4.44 0.65
N SER A 99 -14.40 -4.94 0.87
CA SER A 99 -15.59 -4.59 0.07
C SER A 99 -15.89 -3.09 0.02
N GLY A 100 -15.56 -2.34 1.08
CA GLY A 100 -15.73 -0.89 1.14
C GLY A 100 -14.58 -0.10 0.51
N ARG A 101 -13.57 -0.77 -0.05
CA ARG A 101 -12.30 -0.19 -0.53
C ARG A 101 -12.02 -0.46 -2.01
N LEU A 102 -13.09 -0.69 -2.78
CA LEU A 102 -13.01 -1.06 -4.19
C LEU A 102 -13.53 0.01 -5.15
N ASP A 103 -14.10 1.10 -4.62
CA ASP A 103 -14.73 2.18 -5.43
C ASP A 103 -13.77 2.70 -6.50
N ASP A 104 -12.51 2.79 -6.12
CA ASP A 104 -11.46 3.44 -6.90
C ASP A 104 -10.48 2.43 -7.55
N GLY A 105 -10.75 1.13 -7.38
CA GLY A 105 -9.85 0.04 -7.79
C GLY A 105 -8.64 -0.13 -6.86
N ALA A 106 -8.28 -1.38 -6.61
CA ALA A 106 -7.04 -1.78 -5.94
C ALA A 106 -6.33 -2.84 -6.79
N TYR A 107 -5.06 -3.09 -6.52
CA TYR A 107 -4.34 -4.21 -7.10
C TYR A 107 -3.92 -5.15 -6.00
N TRP A 108 -4.05 -6.44 -6.29
CA TRP A 108 -3.62 -7.52 -5.42
C TRP A 108 -2.28 -8.07 -5.91
N ILE A 109 -1.34 -8.24 -4.98
CA ILE A 109 -0.05 -8.86 -5.25
C ILE A 109 0.04 -10.13 -4.36
N PRO A 110 -0.01 -11.33 -4.96
CA PRO A 110 0.07 -12.58 -4.20
C PRO A 110 1.50 -12.79 -3.73
N LEU A 111 1.73 -12.66 -2.42
CA LEU A 111 3.09 -12.67 -1.88
C LEU A 111 3.55 -14.08 -1.52
N ASN A 112 4.76 -14.42 -1.91
CA ASN A 112 5.45 -15.63 -1.49
C ASN A 112 6.25 -15.41 -0.19
N VAL A 113 5.70 -14.63 0.74
CA VAL A 113 6.26 -14.47 2.08
C VAL A 113 5.28 -15.06 3.08
N GLY A 114 5.76 -15.95 3.94
CA GLY A 114 4.92 -16.60 4.93
C GLY A 114 4.27 -15.56 5.85
N TYR A 115 2.95 -15.59 5.95
CA TYR A 115 2.20 -14.84 6.95
C TYR A 115 1.78 -15.77 8.07
N ALA A 116 2.40 -15.64 9.24
CA ALA A 116 2.18 -16.50 10.38
C ALA A 116 1.74 -15.69 11.61
N LYS A 117 1.68 -16.38 12.74
CA LYS A 117 1.30 -15.79 14.04
C LYS A 117 2.19 -14.60 14.44
N LYS A 118 3.45 -14.59 14.01
CA LYS A 118 4.39 -13.49 14.28
C LYS A 118 3.97 -12.23 13.53
N GLU A 119 3.69 -12.33 12.24
CA GLU A 119 3.26 -11.22 11.40
C GLU A 119 1.89 -10.69 11.83
N ASP A 120 0.98 -11.59 12.24
CA ASP A 120 -0.32 -11.23 12.83
C ASP A 120 -0.16 -10.45 14.14
N HIS A 121 0.77 -10.86 15.00
CA HIS A 121 1.10 -10.12 16.22
C HIS A 121 1.66 -8.72 15.90
N LEU A 122 2.62 -8.62 14.98
CA LEU A 122 3.22 -7.34 14.57
C LEU A 122 2.16 -6.40 13.95
N ALA A 123 1.27 -6.95 13.11
CA ALA A 123 0.18 -6.20 12.51
C ALA A 123 -0.77 -5.62 13.57
N THR A 124 -1.16 -6.42 14.55
CA THR A 124 -2.11 -6.01 15.59
C THR A 124 -1.48 -5.10 16.65
N GLU A 125 -0.16 -5.20 16.90
CA GLU A 125 0.58 -4.38 17.87
C GLU A 125 0.44 -2.87 17.62
N LYS A 126 0.19 -2.47 16.37
CA LYS A 126 0.09 -1.06 15.98
C LYS A 126 -1.34 -0.56 15.86
N PHE A 127 -2.35 -1.40 16.09
CA PHE A 127 -3.75 -0.97 15.98
C PHE A 127 -4.05 0.23 16.89
N GLY A 128 -4.77 1.20 16.34
CA GLY A 128 -5.08 2.46 17.02
C GLY A 128 -3.96 3.50 17.00
N LYS A 129 -2.75 3.18 16.50
CA LYS A 129 -1.72 4.20 16.29
C LYS A 129 -2.21 5.25 15.30
N ILE A 130 -2.05 6.50 15.69
CA ILE A 130 -2.45 7.65 14.89
C ILE A 130 -1.45 7.83 13.75
N TYR A 131 -1.97 8.22 12.60
CA TYR A 131 -1.18 8.53 11.43
C TYR A 131 -0.56 9.93 11.57
N GLY A 132 0.71 10.09 11.19
CA GLY A 132 1.41 11.38 11.22
C GLY A 132 0.90 12.34 10.17
N PHE A 133 -0.28 12.93 10.35
CA PHE A 133 -0.85 13.86 9.36
C PHE A 133 0.04 15.08 9.14
N LEU A 134 0.60 15.63 10.23
CA LEU A 134 1.59 16.71 10.19
C LEU A 134 2.87 16.26 9.48
N ASP A 135 3.27 15.00 9.63
CA ASP A 135 4.46 14.46 8.98
C ASP A 135 4.27 14.33 7.46
N ILE A 136 3.07 13.99 6.96
CA ILE A 136 2.79 14.07 5.52
C ILE A 136 2.95 15.49 5.02
N LEU A 137 2.35 16.47 5.71
CA LEU A 137 2.39 17.86 5.26
C LEU A 137 3.84 18.37 5.23
N MET A 138 4.62 18.06 6.27
CA MET A 138 6.04 18.38 6.37
C MET A 138 6.87 17.67 5.29
N THR A 139 6.60 16.38 5.04
CA THR A 139 7.25 15.61 3.98
C THR A 139 6.94 16.16 2.59
N ALA A 140 5.69 16.59 2.36
CA ALA A 140 5.26 17.19 1.11
C ALA A 140 5.97 18.53 0.82
N ILE A 141 6.33 19.29 1.86
CA ILE A 141 7.08 20.55 1.74
C ILE A 141 8.60 20.39 1.94
N GLY A 142 9.10 19.16 2.10
CA GLY A 142 10.53 18.85 2.18
C GLY A 142 11.18 19.14 3.55
N LEU A 143 10.39 19.23 4.62
CA LEU A 143 10.89 19.40 5.99
C LEU A 143 11.04 18.05 6.70
N ASN A 144 12.06 17.93 7.54
CA ASN A 144 12.27 16.74 8.38
C ASN A 144 11.11 16.57 9.36
N THR A 145 10.56 15.37 9.39
CA THR A 145 9.44 14.99 10.25
C THR A 145 9.92 14.86 11.70
N PHE A 146 9.16 15.43 12.64
CA PHE A 146 9.47 15.40 14.07
C PHE A 146 8.54 14.46 14.84
N PHE A 147 7.41 14.02 14.24
CA PHE A 147 6.40 13.25 14.95
C PHE A 147 6.46 11.74 14.64
N LYS A 148 6.00 10.96 15.61
CA LYS A 148 6.02 9.48 15.64
C LYS A 148 4.80 8.87 14.93
N GLY A 149 4.39 9.44 13.80
CA GLY A 149 3.34 8.85 12.97
C GLY A 149 3.75 7.49 12.41
N MET A 150 2.76 6.68 11.99
CA MET A 150 3.02 5.47 11.20
C MET A 150 2.35 5.58 9.84
N HIS A 151 3.18 5.65 8.80
CA HIS A 151 2.76 5.68 7.42
C HIS A 151 2.43 4.28 6.88
N CYS A 152 1.80 4.20 5.71
CA CYS A 152 1.38 2.92 5.12
C CYS A 152 2.55 2.00 4.76
N ALA A 153 3.62 2.54 4.19
CA ALA A 153 4.85 1.80 3.90
C ALA A 153 5.56 1.33 5.18
N GLU A 154 5.68 2.22 6.17
CA GLU A 154 6.26 1.91 7.48
C GLU A 154 5.48 0.81 8.22
N TYR A 155 4.14 0.87 8.18
CA TYR A 155 3.29 -0.17 8.74
C TYR A 155 3.52 -1.51 8.04
N PHE A 156 3.52 -1.53 6.71
CA PHE A 156 3.77 -2.75 5.94
C PHE A 156 5.14 -3.35 6.29
N LYS A 157 6.18 -2.51 6.34
CA LYS A 157 7.53 -2.94 6.76
C LYS A 157 7.55 -3.49 8.16
N HIS A 158 6.85 -2.85 9.09
CA HIS A 158 6.74 -3.32 10.46
C HIS A 158 6.13 -4.72 10.54
N VAL A 159 5.03 -4.98 9.80
CA VAL A 159 4.40 -6.31 9.73
C VAL A 159 5.38 -7.38 9.28
N TYR A 160 6.20 -7.06 8.28
CA TYR A 160 7.14 -8.01 7.67
C TYR A 160 8.56 -7.96 8.24
N GLY A 161 8.82 -7.16 9.28
CA GLY A 161 10.16 -6.97 9.84
C GLY A 161 11.19 -6.45 8.83
N ILE A 162 10.75 -5.67 7.85
CA ILE A 162 11.61 -5.07 6.82
C ILE A 162 12.30 -3.85 7.43
N LYS A 163 13.62 -3.78 7.25
CA LYS A 163 14.47 -2.72 7.79
C LYS A 163 14.31 -1.39 7.04
N ASN A 164 14.57 -0.29 7.75
CA ASN A 164 14.57 1.06 7.18
C ASN A 164 15.82 1.35 6.36
N LYS A 165 15.73 2.25 5.37
CA LYS A 165 16.83 2.54 4.42
C LYS A 165 18.13 3.02 5.10
N ASP A 166 18.01 3.66 6.25
CA ASP A 166 19.12 4.04 7.12
C ASP A 166 19.81 2.84 7.80
N GLU A 167 19.22 1.65 7.70
CA GLU A 167 19.81 0.36 8.07
C GLU A 167 20.32 -0.39 6.83
N GLN A 168 21.35 -1.23 7.02
CA GLN A 168 21.96 -2.00 5.94
C GLN A 168 20.93 -2.89 5.21
N ASN A 169 20.82 -2.72 3.89
CA ASN A 169 19.84 -3.38 3.00
C ASN A 169 18.36 -3.01 3.26
N GLY A 170 18.10 -1.84 3.84
CA GLY A 170 16.74 -1.37 4.05
C GLY A 170 16.05 -0.78 2.82
N ILE A 171 14.73 -0.64 2.93
CA ILE A 171 13.87 -0.15 1.85
C ILE A 171 13.34 1.23 2.21
N GLU A 172 13.19 2.09 1.21
CA GLU A 172 12.53 3.39 1.38
C GLU A 172 11.13 3.27 1.97
N ASP A 173 10.75 4.22 2.81
CA ASP A 173 9.40 4.34 3.37
C ASP A 173 8.40 4.93 2.36
N THR A 174 8.43 4.41 1.13
CA THR A 174 7.56 4.85 0.03
C THR A 174 6.71 3.69 -0.48
N PRO A 175 5.45 3.94 -0.89
CA PRO A 175 4.61 2.89 -1.46
C PRO A 175 5.24 2.20 -2.67
N VAL A 176 5.97 2.93 -3.51
CA VAL A 176 6.64 2.37 -4.70
C VAL A 176 7.70 1.34 -4.32
N ALA A 177 8.57 1.65 -3.38
CA ALA A 177 9.65 0.74 -2.97
C ALA A 177 9.08 -0.55 -2.35
N ILE A 178 7.96 -0.44 -1.63
CA ILE A 178 7.25 -1.58 -1.07
C ILE A 178 6.56 -2.43 -2.14
N VAL A 179 5.94 -1.79 -3.14
CA VAL A 179 5.35 -2.52 -4.27
C VAL A 179 6.43 -3.22 -5.09
N GLU A 180 7.57 -2.58 -5.37
CA GLU A 180 8.69 -3.20 -6.08
C GLU A 180 9.25 -4.40 -5.32
N TRP A 181 9.46 -4.25 -4.00
CA TRP A 181 9.84 -5.35 -3.12
C TRP A 181 8.85 -6.53 -3.18
N ALA A 182 7.55 -6.24 -3.21
CA ALA A 182 6.50 -7.24 -3.30
C ALA A 182 6.47 -7.93 -4.65
N LEU A 183 6.67 -7.18 -5.75
CA LEU A 183 6.66 -7.70 -7.10
C LEU A 183 7.79 -8.72 -7.34
N GLU A 184 8.95 -8.53 -6.71
CA GLU A 184 10.06 -9.50 -6.72
C GLU A 184 9.72 -10.82 -6.00
N ARG A 185 8.72 -10.79 -5.12
CA ARG A 185 8.32 -11.90 -4.24
C ARG A 185 6.94 -12.44 -4.59
N VAL A 186 6.46 -12.19 -5.80
CA VAL A 186 5.18 -12.74 -6.28
C VAL A 186 5.24 -14.26 -6.31
N ARG A 187 4.19 -14.93 -5.80
CA ARG A 187 4.03 -16.38 -5.95
C ARG A 187 3.99 -16.72 -7.44
N THR A 188 4.88 -17.59 -7.90
CA THR A 188 4.77 -18.20 -9.22
C THR A 188 3.67 -19.25 -9.14
N THR A 189 2.48 -18.90 -9.65
CA THR A 189 1.37 -19.84 -9.84
C THR A 189 1.66 -20.80 -10.97
#